data_AF-A0A2N5YVH2-F1
#
_entry.id   AF-A0A2N5YVH2-F1
#
_cell.length_a   1.000
_cell.length_b   1.000
_cell.length_c   1.000
_cell.angle_alpha   90.00
_cell.angle_beta   90.00
_cell.angle_gamma   90.00
#
_symmetry.space_group_name_H-M   'P 1'
#
loop_
_entity.id
_entity.type
_entity.pdbx_description
1 polymer ?
#
loop_
_entity_poly.entity_id
_entity_poly.type
_entity_poly.pdbx_seq_one_letter_code
_entity_poly.pdbx_strand_id
1 'polypeptide(L)'
;MRRTLTILVLAIMILPATAQIKIRDIKNKTEDVTNKVTNNTPSQSQAEEDAKNKECIEMKENMQEKIEISQNFLAQGNLENAEIYLKSAKGYKQRIIEDGCDIDISKEESAIKELEAEFNAQSGSAAASAENMEEDLQKVKEAVWSLDPLKNQIDFGFIGMLKNLNEANTFYNNAKDIDFINKAPDVIAISEKYPDEFQPDYEMEGYLKDFTVKFPEWLSEQREFLKNEINNAMMEGNNLKARSSNFLEDAMNMANAAVVTADACLILFPGDEEFFKLQATAKENYKKISQEFAAATYTSDIHAKYAGQIVFSTNPIEIKAENEGSFKTSFSNTETVYAMVYLKNNLSAIQGAGYITTRIFANGNQIAEHDWKASTEENKNTYSDCEIMPVPTTSETFGALKFYEAFSSKLLPGSNTIKVQYLDDYKNIVAEGEFTLDCSAGTDDITARYKELKEIRLEKVRMPQAKISDPALEASMVKAIAAQNWPETALRAVITGDGWITHRGILGEILFREMYAAVAFKTPEGTCKIFYMSFKQDYNGSTYGITKYYSVGGSEEIKCENVYK
;
A
#
# COMPACT_ATOMS: atom_id res chain seq x y z
N MET A 1 0.74 -4.88 29.68
CA MET A 1 -0.35 -3.89 29.49
C MET A 1 -1.36 -4.51 28.54
N ARG A 2 -2.53 -4.98 29.00
CA ARG A 2 -3.87 -4.44 28.63
C ARG A 2 -3.86 -3.68 27.28
N ARG A 3 -4.49 -4.22 26.22
CA ARG A 3 -5.90 -3.94 25.77
C ARG A 3 -6.15 -2.43 25.58
N THR A 4 -6.75 -1.94 24.49
CA THR A 4 -7.95 -2.49 23.82
C THR A 4 -8.11 -1.98 22.38
N LEU A 5 -8.84 -2.75 21.56
CA LEU A 5 -9.65 -2.30 20.40
C LEU A 5 -10.56 -1.09 20.74
N THR A 6 -11.21 -0.43 19.77
CA THR A 6 -12.69 -0.13 19.75
C THR A 6 -13.09 1.22 19.06
N ILE A 7 -13.82 1.07 17.94
CA ILE A 7 -14.94 1.91 17.42
C ILE A 7 -14.69 3.29 16.72
N LEU A 8 -15.25 3.30 15.51
CA LEU A 8 -15.75 4.41 14.69
C LEU A 8 -16.76 5.32 15.43
N VAL A 9 -16.52 6.62 15.52
CA VAL A 9 -17.55 7.60 15.93
C VAL A 9 -17.80 8.61 14.82
N LEU A 10 -19.03 8.58 14.32
CA LEU A 10 -19.57 9.52 13.35
C LEU A 10 -19.73 10.90 14.00
N ALA A 11 -19.02 11.93 13.52
CA ALA A 11 -19.12 13.28 14.05
C ALA A 11 -20.37 14.00 13.49
N ILE A 12 -21.51 13.82 14.17
CA ILE A 12 -22.72 14.63 13.92
C ILE A 12 -22.49 16.03 14.50
N MET A 13 -22.36 17.05 13.64
CA MET A 13 -22.38 18.44 14.10
C MET A 13 -23.80 18.84 14.52
N ILE A 14 -23.98 19.08 15.82
CA ILE A 14 -25.21 19.67 16.37
C ILE A 14 -25.05 21.19 16.34
N LEU A 15 -25.80 21.87 15.46
CA LEU A 15 -25.99 23.31 15.52
C LEU A 15 -27.04 23.65 16.60
N PRO A 16 -26.77 24.59 17.53
CA PRO A 16 -27.77 25.02 18.50
C PRO A 16 -28.82 25.93 17.85
N ALA A 17 -30.08 25.51 17.90
CA ALA A 17 -31.20 26.26 17.35
C ALA A 17 -31.81 27.24 18.38
N THR A 18 -31.45 28.53 18.33
CA THR A 18 -32.22 29.62 18.99
C THR A 18 -32.08 30.96 18.26
N ALA A 19 -33.10 31.32 17.44
CA ALA A 19 -33.58 32.70 17.23
C ALA A 19 -34.66 32.75 16.11
N GLN A 20 -35.89 32.28 16.39
CA GLN A 20 -37.03 32.61 15.52
C GLN A 20 -37.57 33.99 15.89
N ILE A 21 -37.23 35.02 15.10
CA ILE A 21 -37.89 36.32 15.20
C ILE A 21 -39.23 36.25 14.46
N LYS A 22 -40.32 36.14 15.23
CA LYS A 22 -41.68 36.32 14.71
C LYS A 22 -41.97 37.81 14.57
N ILE A 23 -42.18 38.28 13.33
CA ILE A 23 -42.83 39.57 13.07
C ILE A 23 -44.27 39.29 12.63
N ARG A 24 -45.21 39.47 13.57
CA ARG A 24 -46.62 39.78 13.30
C ARG A 24 -47.23 40.47 14.52
N ASP A 25 -48.25 41.28 14.24
CA ASP A 25 -49.19 41.89 15.20
C ASP A 25 -48.68 43.05 16.07
N ILE A 26 -48.62 44.24 15.46
CA ILE A 26 -48.93 45.50 16.18
C ILE A 26 -50.06 46.22 15.43
N LYS A 27 -51.29 46.07 15.93
CA LYS A 27 -52.41 46.97 15.63
C LYS A 27 -53.48 46.88 16.73
N ASN A 28 -53.57 47.90 17.60
CA ASN A 28 -54.82 48.62 17.98
C ASN A 28 -54.75 49.36 19.32
N LYS A 29 -55.34 50.58 19.32
CA LYS A 29 -55.90 51.38 20.44
C LYS A 29 -54.91 51.92 21.51
N THR A 30 -55.05 53.13 22.06
CA THR A 30 -55.98 54.29 21.86
C THR A 30 -55.22 55.61 22.16
N GLU A 31 -55.74 56.84 22.41
CA GLU A 31 -57.07 57.45 22.62
C GLU A 31 -57.03 58.91 22.06
N ASP A 32 -57.99 59.34 21.24
CA ASP A 32 -59.08 60.29 21.59
C ASP A 32 -58.67 61.67 22.17
N VAL A 33 -58.55 62.68 21.30
CA VAL A 33 -58.81 64.10 21.66
C VAL A 33 -59.47 64.81 20.47
N THR A 34 -60.73 65.22 20.64
CA THR A 34 -61.45 66.10 19.71
C THR A 34 -60.87 67.52 19.66
N ASN A 35 -60.84 68.14 18.47
CA ASN A 35 -61.05 69.59 18.38
C ASN A 35 -61.72 70.02 17.08
N LYS A 36 -62.80 70.81 17.21
CA LYS A 36 -63.52 71.42 16.09
C LYS A 36 -62.77 72.65 15.58
N VAL A 37 -62.44 72.70 14.30
CA VAL A 37 -62.28 73.97 13.56
C VAL A 37 -63.00 73.85 12.23
N THR A 38 -64.04 74.66 12.06
CA THR A 38 -64.69 74.91 10.77
C THR A 38 -63.85 75.87 9.94
N ASN A 39 -63.66 75.61 8.64
CA ASN A 39 -63.84 76.60 7.55
C ASN A 39 -63.61 75.95 6.17
N ASN A 40 -64.26 76.52 5.15
CA ASN A 40 -64.28 75.99 3.79
C ASN A 40 -62.93 76.17 3.05
N THR A 41 -62.41 75.09 2.46
CA THR A 41 -61.32 75.10 1.47
C THR A 41 -61.68 74.12 0.34
N PRO A 42 -61.37 74.39 -0.94
CA PRO A 42 -61.81 73.54 -2.06
C PRO A 42 -61.13 72.16 -2.08
N SER A 43 -61.82 71.18 -2.70
CA SER A 43 -61.39 69.82 -3.04
C SER A 43 -59.87 69.59 -3.08
N GLN A 44 -59.33 68.94 -2.05
CA GLN A 44 -57.92 68.58 -1.95
C GLN A 44 -57.61 67.19 -2.53
N SER A 45 -58.62 66.31 -2.69
CA SER A 45 -58.44 64.93 -3.15
C SER A 45 -57.88 64.83 -4.57
N GLN A 46 -58.32 65.72 -5.46
CA GLN A 46 -57.89 65.67 -6.86
C GLN A 46 -56.39 65.99 -7.00
N ALA A 47 -55.86 66.95 -6.24
CA ALA A 47 -54.45 67.34 -6.35
C ALA A 47 -53.49 66.25 -5.81
N GLU A 48 -53.90 65.51 -4.78
CA GLU A 48 -53.14 64.38 -4.23
C GLU A 48 -53.22 63.16 -5.16
N GLU A 49 -54.38 62.91 -5.77
CA GLU A 49 -54.58 61.87 -6.78
C GLU A 49 -53.80 62.16 -8.08
N ASP A 50 -53.84 63.39 -8.59
CA ASP A 50 -53.09 63.84 -9.76
C ASP A 50 -51.56 63.75 -9.52
N ALA A 51 -51.10 64.12 -8.31
CA ALA A 51 -49.68 64.03 -7.94
C ALA A 51 -49.22 62.56 -7.84
N LYS A 52 -50.02 61.69 -7.21
CA LYS A 52 -49.74 60.25 -7.14
C LYS A 52 -49.71 59.62 -8.53
N ASN A 53 -50.70 59.93 -9.37
CA ASN A 53 -50.75 59.43 -10.74
C ASN A 53 -49.53 59.87 -11.56
N LYS A 54 -49.05 61.10 -11.37
CA LYS A 54 -47.81 61.58 -11.97
C LYS A 54 -46.58 60.78 -11.52
N GLU A 55 -46.44 60.49 -10.22
CA GLU A 55 -45.33 59.67 -9.71
C GLU A 55 -45.39 58.23 -10.25
N CYS A 56 -46.58 57.65 -10.35
CA CYS A 56 -46.80 56.34 -10.98
C CYS A 56 -46.37 56.32 -12.45
N ILE A 57 -46.70 57.36 -13.22
CA ILE A 57 -46.25 57.51 -14.62
C ILE A 57 -44.72 57.63 -14.69
N GLU A 58 -44.11 58.45 -13.84
CA GLU A 58 -42.64 58.61 -13.78
C GLU A 58 -41.95 57.28 -13.42
N MET A 59 -42.49 56.48 -12.50
CA MET A 59 -41.96 55.14 -12.21
C MET A 59 -42.10 54.19 -13.40
N LYS A 60 -43.18 54.30 -14.19
CA LYS A 60 -43.35 53.51 -15.42
C LYS A 60 -42.34 53.90 -16.51
N GLU A 61 -42.11 55.20 -16.71
CA GLU A 61 -41.10 55.70 -17.66
C GLU A 61 -39.69 55.26 -17.25
N ASN A 62 -39.33 55.38 -15.98
CA ASN A 62 -38.07 54.85 -15.45
C ASN A 62 -37.95 53.33 -15.64
N MET A 63 -39.03 52.56 -15.42
CA MET A 63 -39.04 51.12 -15.66
C MET A 63 -38.78 50.78 -17.13
N GLN A 64 -39.41 51.50 -18.07
CA GLN A 64 -39.18 51.36 -19.51
C GLN A 64 -37.72 51.67 -19.87
N GLU A 65 -37.14 52.74 -19.31
CA GLU A 65 -35.73 53.09 -19.51
C GLU A 65 -34.78 51.97 -19.05
N LYS A 66 -35.01 51.36 -17.88
CA LYS A 66 -34.17 50.25 -17.40
C LYS A 66 -34.38 48.95 -18.20
N ILE A 67 -35.58 48.71 -18.74
CA ILE A 67 -35.83 47.63 -19.71
C ILE A 67 -34.99 47.85 -20.97
N GLU A 68 -35.05 49.03 -21.58
CA GLU A 68 -34.31 49.35 -22.81
C GLU A 68 -32.78 49.29 -22.59
N ILE A 69 -32.28 49.83 -21.48
CA ILE A 69 -30.86 49.74 -21.14
C ILE A 69 -30.43 48.28 -20.92
N SER A 70 -31.25 47.48 -20.23
CA SER A 70 -30.98 46.04 -20.05
C SER A 70 -30.94 45.30 -21.38
N GLN A 71 -31.88 45.58 -22.30
CA GLN A 71 -31.89 45.00 -23.65
C GLN A 71 -30.63 45.39 -24.44
N ASN A 72 -30.22 46.65 -24.38
CA ASN A 72 -29.03 47.14 -25.06
C ASN A 72 -27.73 46.49 -24.55
N PHE A 73 -27.58 46.30 -23.23
CA PHE A 73 -26.42 45.57 -22.69
C PHE A 73 -26.46 44.08 -23.00
N LEU A 74 -27.64 43.45 -22.98
CA LEU A 74 -27.82 42.04 -23.32
C LEU A 74 -27.50 41.79 -24.81
N ALA A 75 -27.92 42.68 -25.71
CA ALA A 75 -27.55 42.64 -27.14
C ALA A 75 -26.05 42.88 -27.39
N GLN A 76 -25.33 43.47 -26.44
CA GLN A 76 -23.86 43.64 -26.47
C GLN A 76 -23.12 42.47 -25.78
N GLY A 77 -23.83 41.46 -25.26
CA GLY A 77 -23.23 40.38 -24.47
C GLY A 77 -22.74 40.79 -23.08
N ASN A 78 -23.02 42.02 -22.63
CA ASN A 78 -22.58 42.52 -21.33
C ASN A 78 -23.57 42.10 -20.24
N LEU A 79 -23.45 40.84 -19.83
CA LEU A 79 -24.37 40.19 -18.89
C LEU A 79 -24.39 40.87 -17.52
N GLU A 80 -23.24 41.34 -17.01
CA GLU A 80 -23.16 42.01 -15.71
C GLU A 80 -24.04 43.28 -15.67
N ASN A 81 -23.88 44.17 -16.65
CA ASN A 81 -24.70 45.37 -16.72
C ASN A 81 -26.17 45.03 -17.04
N ALA A 82 -26.43 44.09 -17.95
CA ALA A 82 -27.79 43.64 -18.24
C ALA A 82 -28.53 43.18 -16.97
N GLU A 83 -27.88 42.42 -16.08
CA GLU A 83 -28.47 41.97 -14.82
C GLU A 83 -28.80 43.14 -13.87
N ILE A 84 -27.90 44.12 -13.75
CA ILE A 84 -28.08 45.31 -12.90
C ILE A 84 -29.31 46.12 -13.33
N TYR A 85 -29.47 46.35 -14.63
CA TYR A 85 -30.61 47.09 -15.16
C TYR A 85 -31.91 46.28 -15.13
N LEU A 86 -31.86 44.96 -15.36
CA LEU A 86 -33.01 44.06 -15.19
C LEU A 86 -33.51 44.01 -13.73
N LYS A 87 -32.60 43.94 -12.75
CA LYS A 87 -32.93 44.04 -11.31
C LYS A 87 -33.59 45.38 -10.99
N SER A 88 -33.08 46.47 -11.58
CA SER A 88 -33.64 47.82 -11.42
C SER A 88 -35.06 47.92 -11.97
N ALA A 89 -35.33 47.39 -13.18
CA ALA A 89 -36.66 47.35 -13.78
C ALA A 89 -37.67 46.58 -12.93
N LYS A 90 -37.28 45.41 -12.40
CA LYS A 90 -38.10 44.63 -11.44
C LYS A 90 -38.41 45.41 -10.16
N GLY A 91 -37.46 46.24 -9.68
CA GLY A 91 -37.66 47.13 -8.54
C GLY A 91 -38.75 48.18 -8.79
N TYR A 92 -38.74 48.86 -9.95
CA TYR A 92 -39.79 49.81 -10.31
C TYR A 92 -41.16 49.13 -10.46
N LYS A 93 -41.23 47.95 -11.10
CA LYS A 93 -42.46 47.14 -11.18
C LYS A 93 -43.05 46.89 -9.79
N GLN A 94 -42.21 46.48 -8.83
CA GLN A 94 -42.66 46.19 -7.46
C GLN A 94 -43.22 47.43 -6.76
N ARG A 95 -42.54 48.59 -6.89
CA ARG A 95 -43.03 49.85 -6.32
C ARG A 95 -44.38 50.29 -6.87
N ILE A 96 -44.59 50.22 -8.19
CA ILE A 96 -45.87 50.58 -8.84
C ILE A 96 -47.03 49.72 -8.26
N ILE A 97 -46.77 48.45 -7.95
CA ILE A 97 -47.74 47.56 -7.31
C ILE A 97 -47.97 47.90 -5.84
N GLU A 98 -46.90 48.13 -5.07
CA GLU A 98 -46.95 48.42 -3.62
C GLU A 98 -47.59 49.77 -3.30
N ASP A 99 -47.27 50.81 -4.10
CA ASP A 99 -47.83 52.15 -3.96
C ASP A 99 -49.30 52.20 -4.44
N GLY A 100 -49.82 51.14 -5.06
CA GLY A 100 -51.21 51.03 -5.50
C GLY A 100 -51.53 52.01 -6.64
N CYS A 101 -50.70 51.99 -7.68
CA CYS A 101 -50.89 52.77 -8.89
C CYS A 101 -51.90 52.10 -9.84
N ASP A 102 -52.95 52.83 -10.24
CA ASP A 102 -53.94 52.34 -11.22
C ASP A 102 -53.49 52.66 -12.66
N ILE A 103 -52.35 52.09 -13.05
CA ILE A 103 -51.78 52.22 -14.40
C ILE A 103 -51.52 50.83 -15.01
N ASP A 104 -51.85 50.67 -16.29
CA ASP A 104 -51.54 49.44 -17.02
C ASP A 104 -50.02 49.33 -17.27
N ILE A 105 -49.39 48.33 -16.69
CA ILE A 105 -47.98 47.95 -16.88
C ILE A 105 -47.81 46.55 -17.51
N SER A 106 -48.87 45.99 -18.09
CA SER A 106 -48.87 44.63 -18.63
C SER A 106 -47.83 44.40 -19.74
N LYS A 107 -47.60 45.42 -20.57
CA LYS A 107 -46.55 45.42 -21.61
C LYS A 107 -45.15 45.35 -21.00
N GLU A 108 -44.87 46.20 -20.01
CA GLU A 108 -43.57 46.29 -19.35
C GLU A 108 -43.27 45.05 -18.51
N GLU A 109 -44.28 44.49 -17.83
CA GLU A 109 -44.16 43.19 -17.16
C GLU A 109 -43.84 42.06 -18.14
N SER A 110 -44.41 42.08 -19.35
CA SER A 110 -44.13 41.07 -20.38
C SER A 110 -42.69 41.22 -20.89
N ALA A 111 -42.26 42.45 -21.18
CA ALA A 111 -40.88 42.74 -21.58
C ALA A 111 -39.85 42.35 -20.50
N ILE A 112 -40.13 42.54 -19.21
CA ILE A 112 -39.27 42.07 -18.10
C ILE A 112 -39.15 40.54 -18.09
N LYS A 113 -40.24 39.81 -18.37
CA LYS A 113 -40.22 38.33 -18.42
C LYS A 113 -39.45 37.80 -19.63
N GLU A 114 -39.60 38.44 -20.80
CA GLU A 114 -38.85 38.12 -22.01
C GLU A 114 -37.35 38.39 -21.80
N LEU A 115 -36.99 39.56 -21.26
CA LEU A 115 -35.62 39.90 -20.85
C LEU A 115 -35.02 38.90 -19.85
N GLU A 116 -35.79 38.48 -18.86
CA GLU A 116 -35.33 37.50 -17.87
C GLU A 116 -35.11 36.12 -18.48
N ALA A 117 -35.97 35.69 -19.41
CA ALA A 117 -35.76 34.44 -20.15
C ALA A 117 -34.53 34.52 -21.06
N GLU A 118 -34.33 35.63 -21.76
CA GLU A 118 -33.17 35.85 -22.64
C GLU A 118 -31.87 35.96 -21.83
N PHE A 119 -31.87 36.73 -20.74
CA PHE A 119 -30.73 36.84 -19.82
C PHE A 119 -30.35 35.47 -19.25
N ASN A 120 -31.31 34.68 -18.78
CA ASN A 120 -31.05 33.34 -18.25
C ASN A 120 -30.52 32.39 -19.33
N ALA A 121 -31.00 32.50 -20.58
CA ALA A 121 -30.49 31.69 -21.70
C ALA A 121 -29.04 32.07 -22.06
N GLN A 122 -28.75 33.37 -22.19
CA GLN A 122 -27.40 33.85 -22.49
C GLN A 122 -26.43 33.56 -21.32
N SER A 123 -26.84 33.81 -20.08
CA SER A 123 -26.06 33.51 -18.86
C SER A 123 -25.78 32.01 -18.72
N GLY A 124 -26.74 31.13 -19.01
CA GLY A 124 -26.51 29.69 -19.06
C GLY A 124 -25.48 29.27 -20.12
N SER A 125 -25.51 29.91 -21.29
CA SER A 125 -24.53 29.65 -22.36
C SER A 125 -23.13 30.19 -22.02
N ALA A 126 -23.04 31.35 -21.37
CA ALA A 126 -21.78 31.93 -20.91
C ALA A 126 -21.16 31.13 -19.77
N ALA A 127 -21.97 30.66 -18.81
CA ALA A 127 -21.54 29.79 -17.73
C ALA A 127 -20.97 28.46 -18.26
N ALA A 128 -21.66 27.82 -19.20
CA ALA A 128 -21.15 26.61 -19.85
C ALA A 128 -19.85 26.90 -20.65
N SER A 129 -19.75 28.05 -21.33
CA SER A 129 -18.52 28.42 -22.04
C SER A 129 -17.34 28.69 -21.08
N ALA A 130 -17.60 29.25 -19.90
CA ALA A 130 -16.61 29.51 -18.87
C ALA A 130 -16.16 28.23 -18.13
N GLU A 131 -17.10 27.30 -17.86
CA GLU A 131 -16.79 25.98 -17.29
C GLU A 131 -15.89 25.17 -18.24
N ASN A 132 -16.21 25.15 -19.54
CA ASN A 132 -15.35 24.55 -20.57
C ASN A 132 -13.99 25.25 -20.68
N MET A 133 -13.91 26.56 -20.42
CA MET A 133 -12.65 27.31 -20.45
C MET A 133 -11.76 26.96 -19.26
N GLU A 134 -12.29 26.95 -18.03
CA GLU A 134 -11.49 26.56 -16.85
C GLU A 134 -11.01 25.10 -16.97
N GLU A 135 -11.84 24.18 -17.46
CA GLU A 135 -11.43 22.79 -17.71
C GLU A 135 -10.27 22.71 -18.72
N ASP A 136 -10.33 23.48 -19.81
CA ASP A 136 -9.27 23.52 -20.83
C ASP A 136 -7.99 24.20 -20.33
N LEU A 137 -8.09 25.32 -19.61
CA LEU A 137 -6.93 25.97 -18.98
C LEU A 137 -6.29 25.05 -17.92
N GLN A 138 -7.09 24.28 -17.19
CA GLN A 138 -6.60 23.29 -16.22
C GLN A 138 -5.84 22.14 -16.90
N LYS A 139 -6.28 21.65 -18.07
CA LYS A 139 -5.50 20.66 -18.87
C LYS A 139 -4.12 21.19 -19.25
N VAL A 140 -4.00 22.47 -19.57
CA VAL A 140 -2.70 23.10 -19.88
C VAL A 140 -1.79 23.17 -18.64
N LYS A 141 -2.34 23.55 -17.47
CA LYS A 141 -1.60 23.53 -16.19
C LYS A 141 -1.11 22.12 -15.84
N GLU A 142 -1.97 21.11 -15.97
CA GLU A 142 -1.63 19.69 -15.72
C GLU A 142 -0.58 19.15 -16.70
N ALA A 143 -0.65 19.55 -17.98
CA ALA A 143 0.39 19.24 -18.96
C ALA A 143 1.76 19.80 -18.52
N VAL A 144 1.83 21.07 -18.11
CA VAL A 144 3.09 21.67 -17.62
C VAL A 144 3.59 21.03 -16.33
N TRP A 145 2.74 20.86 -15.32
CA TRP A 145 3.15 20.25 -14.05
C TRP A 145 3.61 18.80 -14.21
N SER A 146 3.11 18.07 -15.22
CA SER A 146 3.62 16.73 -15.54
C SER A 146 5.08 16.71 -16.00
N LEU A 147 5.66 17.83 -16.43
CA LEU A 147 7.07 17.93 -16.83
C LEU A 147 8.03 17.86 -15.64
N ASP A 148 7.62 18.36 -14.48
CA ASP A 148 8.52 18.58 -13.34
C ASP A 148 9.13 17.28 -12.78
N PRO A 149 8.40 16.16 -12.60
CA PRO A 149 9.00 14.89 -12.19
C PRO A 149 10.12 14.41 -13.11
N LEU A 150 9.97 14.54 -14.44
CA LEU A 150 10.99 14.14 -15.41
C LEU A 150 12.19 15.08 -15.39
N LYS A 151 11.95 16.40 -15.39
CA LYS A 151 13.02 17.42 -15.32
C LYS A 151 13.83 17.25 -14.04
N ASN A 152 13.18 17.17 -12.88
CA ASN A 152 13.84 16.97 -11.60
C ASN A 152 14.65 15.66 -11.58
N GLN A 153 14.13 14.57 -12.16
CA GLN A 153 14.86 13.31 -12.21
C GLN A 153 16.13 13.41 -13.07
N ILE A 154 16.09 14.09 -14.22
CA ILE A 154 17.27 14.28 -15.08
C ILE A 154 18.24 15.32 -14.51
N ASP A 155 17.77 16.52 -14.18
CA ASP A 155 18.60 17.67 -13.79
C ASP A 155 19.31 17.47 -12.43
N PHE A 156 18.69 16.73 -11.49
CA PHE A 156 19.32 16.32 -10.22
C PHE A 156 19.91 14.90 -10.26
N GLY A 157 19.78 14.20 -11.39
CA GLY A 157 20.33 12.87 -11.59
C GLY A 157 21.86 12.90 -11.71
N PHE A 158 22.52 11.86 -11.20
CA PHE A 158 23.94 11.63 -11.44
C PHE A 158 24.14 10.63 -12.59
N ILE A 159 25.29 10.70 -13.27
CA ILE A 159 25.63 9.77 -14.35
C ILE A 159 25.62 8.32 -13.82
N GLY A 160 24.79 7.47 -14.43
CA GLY A 160 24.53 6.09 -14.02
C GLY A 160 23.32 5.89 -13.11
N MET A 161 22.50 6.91 -12.85
CA MET A 161 21.25 6.78 -12.09
C MET A 161 20.29 5.77 -12.73
N LEU A 162 20.14 5.80 -14.07
CA LEU A 162 19.21 4.91 -14.78
C LEU A 162 19.73 3.47 -14.97
N LYS A 163 20.87 3.14 -14.35
CA LYS A 163 21.33 1.74 -14.20
C LYS A 163 20.47 0.95 -13.20
N ASN A 164 19.83 1.64 -12.26
CA ASN A 164 18.93 1.01 -11.30
C ASN A 164 17.56 0.79 -11.96
N LEU A 165 17.03 -0.43 -11.88
CA LEU A 165 15.75 -0.78 -12.50
C LEU A 165 14.56 0.01 -11.92
N ASN A 166 14.60 0.40 -10.64
CA ASN A 166 13.54 1.22 -10.05
C ASN A 166 13.59 2.65 -10.60
N GLU A 167 14.78 3.25 -10.74
CA GLU A 167 14.95 4.58 -11.34
C GLU A 167 14.52 4.60 -12.81
N ALA A 168 14.88 3.56 -13.56
CA ALA A 168 14.43 3.38 -14.95
C ALA A 168 12.90 3.24 -15.05
N ASN A 169 12.26 2.50 -14.14
CA ASN A 169 10.79 2.40 -14.09
C ASN A 169 10.13 3.75 -13.74
N THR A 170 10.68 4.50 -12.78
CA THR A 170 10.24 5.87 -12.46
C THR A 170 10.35 6.78 -13.68
N PHE A 171 11.48 6.72 -14.40
CA PHE A 171 11.72 7.48 -15.63
C PHE A 171 10.73 7.12 -16.75
N TYR A 172 10.43 5.83 -16.92
CA TYR A 172 9.42 5.36 -17.88
C TYR A 172 8.01 5.86 -17.54
N ASN A 173 7.63 5.83 -16.26
CA ASN A 173 6.32 6.34 -15.84
C ASN A 173 6.24 7.86 -16.03
N ASN A 174 7.27 8.61 -15.63
CA ASN A 174 7.35 10.07 -15.86
C ASN A 174 7.24 10.41 -17.36
N ALA A 175 7.94 9.69 -18.24
CA ALA A 175 7.85 9.87 -19.69
C ALA A 175 6.44 9.59 -20.24
N LYS A 176 5.78 8.55 -19.72
CA LYS A 176 4.41 8.19 -20.10
C LYS A 176 3.37 9.19 -19.58
N ASP A 177 3.52 9.68 -18.36
CA ASP A 177 2.56 10.61 -17.74
C ASP A 177 2.62 12.01 -18.36
N ILE A 178 3.78 12.40 -18.92
CA ILE A 178 3.94 13.61 -19.72
C ILE A 178 3.15 13.53 -21.03
N ASP A 179 3.25 12.40 -21.75
CA ASP A 179 2.61 12.12 -23.05
C ASP A 179 2.67 13.32 -24.03
N PHE A 180 3.86 13.93 -24.14
CA PHE A 180 4.07 15.22 -24.81
C PHE A 180 3.50 15.25 -26.24
N ILE A 181 3.65 14.15 -26.97
CA ILE A 181 3.26 14.02 -28.38
C ILE A 181 1.75 14.12 -28.57
N ASN A 182 0.96 13.58 -27.63
CA ASN A 182 -0.49 13.65 -27.68
C ASN A 182 -1.03 14.92 -27.02
N LYS A 183 -0.41 15.41 -25.93
CA LYS A 183 -0.86 16.63 -25.23
C LYS A 183 -0.49 17.93 -25.94
N ALA A 184 0.63 18.01 -26.67
CA ALA A 184 1.06 19.26 -27.28
C ALA A 184 0.08 19.83 -28.32
N PRO A 185 -0.52 19.02 -29.22
CA PRO A 185 -1.60 19.49 -30.10
C PRO A 185 -2.79 20.06 -29.33
N ASP A 186 -3.22 19.42 -28.24
CA ASP A 186 -4.35 19.88 -27.42
C ASP A 186 -4.03 21.21 -26.71
N VAL A 187 -2.83 21.33 -26.12
CA VAL A 187 -2.35 22.57 -25.49
C VAL A 187 -2.30 23.73 -26.49
N ILE A 188 -1.82 23.48 -27.72
CA ILE A 188 -1.81 24.48 -28.79
C ILE A 188 -3.25 24.86 -29.17
N ALA A 189 -4.13 23.89 -29.42
CA ALA A 189 -5.52 24.14 -29.79
C ALA A 189 -6.29 24.93 -28.71
N ILE A 190 -6.01 24.69 -27.42
CA ILE A 190 -6.56 25.46 -26.29
C ILE A 190 -6.05 26.91 -26.32
N SER A 191 -4.77 27.14 -26.63
CA SER A 191 -4.24 28.50 -26.75
C SER A 191 -4.79 29.27 -27.96
N GLU A 192 -5.05 28.58 -29.07
CA GLU A 192 -5.72 29.17 -30.26
C GLU A 192 -7.20 29.47 -29.99
N LYS A 193 -7.85 28.68 -29.12
CA LYS A 193 -9.26 28.85 -28.71
C LYS A 193 -9.47 30.01 -27.74
N TYR A 194 -8.48 30.32 -26.90
CA TYR A 194 -8.57 31.34 -25.83
C TYR A 194 -7.40 32.35 -25.85
N PRO A 195 -7.12 33.04 -26.97
CA PRO A 195 -5.90 33.84 -27.14
C PRO A 195 -5.72 34.99 -26.14
N ASP A 196 -6.80 35.47 -25.51
CA ASP A 196 -6.75 36.54 -24.50
C ASP A 196 -6.18 36.05 -23.15
N GLU A 197 -6.29 34.76 -22.84
CA GLU A 197 -5.73 34.16 -21.61
C GLU A 197 -4.21 33.92 -21.72
N PHE A 198 -3.67 33.86 -22.95
CA PHE A 198 -2.27 33.58 -23.27
C PHE A 198 -1.49 34.84 -23.71
N GLN A 199 -1.87 36.02 -23.22
CA GLN A 199 -1.16 37.27 -23.50
C GLN A 199 0.17 37.37 -22.72
N PRO A 200 1.17 38.16 -23.19
CA PRO A 200 2.54 38.16 -22.65
C PRO A 200 2.76 38.50 -21.17
N ASP A 201 1.74 38.99 -20.47
CA ASP A 201 1.78 39.30 -19.03
C ASP A 201 0.98 38.27 -18.17
N TYR A 202 0.44 37.21 -18.78
CA TYR A 202 -0.39 36.18 -18.13
C TYR A 202 0.38 34.88 -17.88
N GLU A 203 0.04 34.21 -16.76
CA GLU A 203 0.65 32.95 -16.32
C GLU A 203 0.58 31.83 -17.40
N MET A 204 -0.52 31.79 -18.15
CA MET A 204 -0.76 30.79 -19.18
C MET A 204 0.17 30.92 -20.41
N GLU A 205 0.66 32.12 -20.76
CA GLU A 205 1.69 32.27 -21.82
C GLU A 205 2.99 31.59 -21.39
N GLY A 206 3.37 31.77 -20.12
CA GLY A 206 4.50 31.07 -19.50
C GLY A 206 4.35 29.56 -19.61
N TYR A 207 3.18 29.02 -19.25
CA TYR A 207 2.87 27.60 -19.36
C TYR A 207 2.88 27.06 -20.79
N LEU A 208 2.26 27.76 -21.75
CA LEU A 208 2.30 27.41 -23.16
C LEU A 208 3.74 27.33 -23.67
N LYS A 209 4.57 28.33 -23.34
CA LYS A 209 5.97 28.43 -23.76
C LYS A 209 6.84 27.35 -23.10
N ASP A 210 6.60 27.05 -21.84
CA ASP A 210 7.30 26.00 -21.10
C ASP A 210 7.03 24.62 -21.70
N PHE A 211 5.78 24.35 -22.11
CA PHE A 211 5.40 23.07 -22.71
C PHE A 211 5.83 22.95 -24.17
N THR A 212 5.54 23.95 -25.01
CA THR A 212 5.67 23.85 -26.47
C THR A 212 7.02 24.28 -27.04
N VAL A 213 7.79 25.08 -26.30
CA VAL A 213 9.10 25.60 -26.75
C VAL A 213 10.23 25.09 -25.86
N LYS A 214 10.22 25.47 -24.57
CA LYS A 214 11.36 25.20 -23.68
C LYS A 214 11.54 23.71 -23.39
N PHE A 215 10.46 22.94 -23.25
CA PHE A 215 10.57 21.51 -22.99
C PHE A 215 11.14 20.72 -24.17
N PRO A 216 10.69 20.89 -25.44
CA PRO A 216 11.35 20.31 -26.60
C PRO A 216 12.82 20.70 -26.76
N GLU A 217 13.16 21.97 -26.50
CA GLU A 217 14.55 22.44 -26.51
C GLU A 217 15.40 21.70 -25.47
N TRP A 218 15.02 21.76 -24.18
CA TRP A 218 15.70 21.05 -23.09
C TRP A 218 15.77 19.54 -23.35
N LEU A 219 14.68 18.92 -23.78
CA LEU A 219 14.62 17.49 -24.08
C LEU A 219 15.58 17.11 -25.22
N SER A 220 15.75 17.98 -26.22
CA SER A 220 16.74 17.76 -27.29
C SER A 220 18.19 17.78 -26.76
N GLU A 221 18.49 18.61 -25.77
CA GLU A 221 19.81 18.65 -25.11
C GLU A 221 20.07 17.37 -24.29
N GLN A 222 19.04 16.79 -23.67
CA GLN A 222 19.17 15.54 -22.91
C GLN A 222 19.39 14.29 -23.78
N ARG A 223 19.28 14.38 -25.11
CA ARG A 223 19.36 13.23 -26.02
C ARG A 223 20.66 12.42 -25.84
N GLU A 224 21.81 13.08 -25.83
CA GLU A 224 23.10 12.38 -25.67
C GLU A 224 23.31 11.83 -24.26
N PHE A 225 22.81 12.53 -23.23
CA PHE A 225 22.82 12.02 -21.85
C PHE A 225 22.05 10.70 -21.74
N LEU A 226 20.82 10.64 -22.28
CA LEU A 226 19.98 9.46 -22.24
C LEU A 226 20.55 8.27 -23.03
N LYS A 227 21.15 8.52 -24.20
CA LYS A 227 21.91 7.48 -24.95
C LYS A 227 23.06 6.92 -24.11
N ASN A 228 23.80 7.79 -23.42
CA ASN A 228 24.90 7.37 -22.55
C ASN A 228 24.40 6.55 -21.36
N GLU A 229 23.26 6.91 -20.76
CA GLU A 229 22.67 6.12 -19.66
C GLU A 229 22.25 4.69 -20.08
N ILE A 230 21.60 4.53 -21.24
CA ILE A 230 21.25 3.21 -21.79
C ILE A 230 22.52 2.37 -22.02
N ASN A 231 23.55 2.95 -22.63
CA ASN A 231 24.84 2.27 -22.86
C ASN A 231 25.56 1.93 -21.55
N ASN A 232 25.55 2.85 -20.57
CA ASN A 232 26.14 2.68 -19.25
C ASN A 232 25.49 1.53 -18.46
N ALA A 233 24.17 1.38 -18.56
CA ALA A 233 23.42 0.28 -17.95
C ALA A 233 23.73 -1.08 -18.62
N MET A 234 23.77 -1.13 -19.95
CA MET A 234 24.21 -2.34 -20.68
C MET A 234 25.65 -2.73 -20.35
N MET A 235 26.56 -1.75 -20.26
CA MET A 235 27.97 -1.98 -19.97
C MET A 235 28.18 -2.50 -18.55
N GLU A 236 27.59 -1.87 -17.54
CA GLU A 236 27.77 -2.34 -16.15
C GLU A 236 27.08 -3.69 -15.91
N GLY A 237 25.94 -3.95 -16.55
CA GLY A 237 25.32 -5.29 -16.55
C GLY A 237 26.27 -6.37 -17.10
N ASN A 238 26.96 -6.10 -18.21
CA ASN A 238 27.98 -7.01 -18.74
C ASN A 238 29.21 -7.12 -17.82
N ASN A 239 29.65 -6.03 -17.18
CA ASN A 239 30.74 -6.05 -16.21
C ASN A 239 30.41 -6.94 -15.01
N LEU A 240 29.19 -6.82 -14.46
CA LEU A 240 28.73 -7.64 -13.32
C LEU A 240 28.65 -9.11 -13.68
N LYS A 241 28.02 -9.45 -14.81
CA LYS A 241 27.99 -10.81 -15.37
C LYS A 241 29.41 -11.40 -15.49
N ALA A 242 30.39 -10.62 -15.95
CA ALA A 242 31.76 -11.07 -16.11
C ALA A 242 32.54 -11.25 -14.78
N ARG A 243 32.08 -10.67 -13.66
CA ARG A 243 32.74 -10.77 -12.34
C ARG A 243 32.46 -12.09 -11.64
N SER A 244 31.21 -12.54 -11.59
CA SER A 244 30.80 -13.78 -10.89
C SER A 244 29.36 -14.17 -11.23
N SER A 245 29.05 -15.47 -11.15
CA SER A 245 27.66 -15.98 -11.17
C SER A 245 26.78 -15.35 -10.09
N ASN A 246 27.37 -14.92 -8.97
CA ASN A 246 26.65 -14.29 -7.86
C ASN A 246 26.10 -12.90 -8.18
N PHE A 247 26.54 -12.27 -9.28
CA PHE A 247 26.05 -10.97 -9.74
C PHE A 247 25.15 -11.08 -10.98
N LEU A 248 24.69 -12.28 -11.37
CA LEU A 248 23.87 -12.46 -12.57
C LEU A 248 22.47 -11.83 -12.43
N GLU A 249 21.89 -11.77 -11.23
CA GLU A 249 20.63 -11.05 -11.00
C GLU A 249 20.81 -9.54 -11.16
N ASP A 250 21.83 -8.94 -10.53
CA ASP A 250 22.15 -7.52 -10.69
C ASP A 250 22.46 -7.17 -12.16
N ALA A 251 23.21 -8.04 -12.85
CA ALA A 251 23.50 -7.92 -14.27
C ALA A 251 22.23 -7.92 -15.13
N MET A 252 21.29 -8.83 -14.83
CA MET A 252 20.00 -8.92 -15.50
C MET A 252 19.15 -7.67 -15.21
N ASN A 253 19.13 -7.18 -13.97
CA ASN A 253 18.40 -5.98 -13.57
C ASN A 253 18.93 -4.72 -14.27
N MET A 254 20.25 -4.53 -14.37
CA MET A 254 20.86 -3.42 -15.12
C MET A 254 20.59 -3.53 -16.63
N ALA A 255 20.63 -4.73 -17.20
CA ALA A 255 20.29 -4.94 -18.60
C ALA A 255 18.80 -4.67 -18.88
N ASN A 256 17.91 -4.96 -17.93
CA ASN A 256 16.49 -4.60 -18.02
C ASN A 256 16.28 -3.09 -17.85
N ALA A 257 17.01 -2.43 -16.96
CA ALA A 257 16.97 -0.97 -16.78
C ALA A 257 17.33 -0.24 -18.09
N ALA A 258 18.29 -0.76 -18.86
CA ALA A 258 18.61 -0.26 -20.19
C ALA A 258 17.44 -0.41 -21.19
N VAL A 259 16.69 -1.53 -21.14
CA VAL A 259 15.50 -1.75 -21.97
C VAL A 259 14.39 -0.77 -21.62
N VAL A 260 14.05 -0.65 -20.32
CA VAL A 260 13.01 0.25 -19.82
C VAL A 260 13.36 1.72 -20.15
N THR A 261 14.62 2.12 -19.98
CA THR A 261 15.08 3.47 -20.34
C THR A 261 14.99 3.73 -21.84
N ALA A 262 15.33 2.74 -22.69
CA ALA A 262 15.20 2.88 -24.14
C ALA A 262 13.73 2.93 -24.60
N ASP A 263 12.84 2.16 -23.96
CA ASP A 263 11.40 2.22 -24.20
C ASP A 263 10.83 3.60 -23.79
N ALA A 264 11.27 4.17 -22.66
CA ALA A 264 10.92 5.52 -22.22
C ALA A 264 11.41 6.61 -23.20
N CYS A 265 12.64 6.48 -23.71
CA CYS A 265 13.16 7.39 -24.72
C CYS A 265 12.34 7.35 -26.02
N LEU A 266 11.75 6.22 -26.40
CA LEU A 266 10.89 6.14 -27.59
C LEU A 266 9.49 6.75 -27.38
N ILE A 267 9.05 6.96 -26.14
CA ILE A 267 7.88 7.80 -25.82
C ILE A 267 8.21 9.28 -26.01
N LEU A 268 9.39 9.71 -25.52
CA LEU A 268 9.85 11.10 -25.59
C LEU A 268 10.32 11.53 -26.99
N PHE A 269 10.87 10.59 -27.77
CA PHE A 269 11.45 10.80 -29.10
C PHE A 269 10.86 9.78 -30.11
N PRO A 270 9.56 9.85 -30.44
CA PRO A 270 8.95 8.93 -31.40
C PRO A 270 9.63 9.06 -32.76
N GLY A 271 9.96 7.92 -33.38
CA GLY A 271 10.63 7.89 -34.68
C GLY A 271 12.16 8.07 -34.64
N ASP A 272 12.78 8.28 -33.48
CA ASP A 272 14.24 8.38 -33.39
C ASP A 272 14.91 7.02 -33.68
N GLU A 273 15.57 6.93 -34.84
CA GLU A 273 16.23 5.71 -35.29
C GLU A 273 17.34 5.22 -34.36
N GLU A 274 18.02 6.12 -33.63
CA GLU A 274 19.10 5.74 -32.73
C GLU A 274 18.56 5.16 -31.44
N PHE A 275 17.49 5.72 -30.88
CA PHE A 275 16.78 5.10 -29.76
C PHE A 275 16.15 3.76 -30.16
N PHE A 276 15.63 3.59 -31.38
CA PHE A 276 15.20 2.27 -31.87
C PHE A 276 16.36 1.27 -31.95
N LYS A 277 17.54 1.67 -32.46
CA LYS A 277 18.74 0.82 -32.52
C LYS A 277 19.25 0.46 -31.12
N LEU A 278 19.24 1.41 -30.18
CA LEU A 278 19.60 1.19 -28.77
C LEU A 278 18.60 0.26 -28.07
N GLN A 279 17.30 0.45 -28.26
CA GLN A 279 16.25 -0.41 -27.72
C GLN A 279 16.41 -1.87 -28.19
N ALA A 280 16.65 -2.09 -29.48
CA ALA A 280 16.90 -3.43 -30.02
C ALA A 280 18.19 -4.05 -29.44
N THR A 281 19.25 -3.25 -29.29
CA THR A 281 20.53 -3.68 -28.68
C THR A 281 20.36 -4.04 -27.20
N ALA A 282 19.64 -3.21 -26.44
CA ALA A 282 19.33 -3.45 -25.03
C ALA A 282 18.48 -4.71 -24.86
N LYS A 283 17.47 -4.93 -25.70
CA LYS A 283 16.61 -6.14 -25.67
C LYS A 283 17.41 -7.41 -25.95
N GLU A 284 18.33 -7.39 -26.92
CA GLU A 284 19.22 -8.53 -27.19
C GLU A 284 20.28 -8.73 -26.08
N ASN A 285 20.77 -7.66 -25.46
CA ASN A 285 21.69 -7.73 -24.31
C ASN A 285 21.01 -8.34 -23.08
N TYR A 286 19.83 -7.83 -22.73
CA TYR A 286 18.98 -8.38 -21.66
C TYR A 286 18.64 -9.85 -21.93
N LYS A 287 18.26 -10.21 -23.16
CA LYS A 287 17.99 -11.60 -23.54
C LYS A 287 19.19 -12.53 -23.32
N LYS A 288 20.42 -12.11 -23.69
CA LYS A 288 21.63 -12.91 -23.42
C LYS A 288 21.90 -13.09 -21.93
N ILE A 289 21.83 -12.00 -21.16
CA ILE A 289 22.11 -12.03 -19.72
C ILE A 289 21.04 -12.83 -18.96
N SER A 290 19.76 -12.66 -19.30
CA SER A 290 18.66 -13.45 -18.71
C SER A 290 18.71 -14.93 -19.10
N GLN A 291 19.18 -15.28 -20.30
CA GLN A 291 19.45 -16.69 -20.68
C GLN A 291 20.58 -17.30 -19.84
N GLU A 292 21.66 -16.57 -19.60
CA GLU A 292 22.77 -17.03 -18.75
C GLU A 292 22.39 -17.10 -17.26
N PHE A 293 21.64 -16.12 -16.76
CA PHE A 293 21.03 -16.16 -15.43
C PHE A 293 20.10 -17.36 -15.30
N ALA A 294 19.20 -17.58 -16.26
CA ALA A 294 18.30 -18.74 -16.25
C ALA A 294 19.06 -20.07 -16.26
N ALA A 295 20.13 -20.20 -17.05
CA ALA A 295 20.94 -21.41 -17.10
C ALA A 295 21.79 -21.65 -15.84
N ALA A 296 22.17 -20.58 -15.11
CA ALA A 296 22.92 -20.66 -13.86
C ALA A 296 22.03 -20.87 -12.63
N THR A 297 20.83 -20.29 -12.63
CA THR A 297 19.90 -20.27 -11.50
C THR A 297 18.87 -21.39 -11.58
N TYR A 298 18.25 -21.63 -12.73
CA TYR A 298 17.10 -22.52 -12.83
C TYR A 298 17.50 -23.95 -13.19
N THR A 299 16.92 -24.93 -12.48
CA THR A 299 17.24 -26.34 -12.66
C THR A 299 16.50 -27.01 -13.83
N SER A 300 15.42 -26.39 -14.30
CA SER A 300 14.50 -26.88 -15.33
C SER A 300 13.69 -25.71 -15.92
N ASP A 301 13.01 -25.92 -17.06
CA ASP A 301 12.09 -24.92 -17.64
C ASP A 301 10.89 -24.66 -16.70
N ILE A 302 10.45 -25.67 -15.96
CA ILE A 302 9.40 -25.56 -14.94
C ILE A 302 9.88 -24.67 -13.79
N HIS A 303 11.12 -24.83 -13.33
CA HIS A 303 11.72 -23.91 -12.36
C HIS A 303 11.70 -22.47 -12.88
N ALA A 304 12.19 -22.24 -14.10
CA ALA A 304 12.21 -20.90 -14.71
C ALA A 304 10.81 -20.26 -14.77
N LYS A 305 9.79 -21.05 -15.12
CA LYS A 305 8.38 -20.62 -15.20
C LYS A 305 7.78 -20.25 -13.85
N TYR A 306 8.16 -20.94 -12.79
CA TYR A 306 7.62 -20.77 -11.43
C TYR A 306 8.57 -20.03 -10.47
N ALA A 307 9.65 -19.41 -10.95
CA ALA A 307 10.64 -18.74 -10.10
C ALA A 307 10.03 -17.59 -9.26
N GLY A 308 10.14 -17.70 -7.93
CA GLY A 308 9.46 -16.83 -6.96
C GLY A 308 8.05 -17.30 -6.58
N GLN A 309 7.67 -18.53 -6.91
CA GLN A 309 6.38 -19.13 -6.57
C GLN A 309 6.55 -20.45 -5.83
N ILE A 310 5.48 -20.85 -5.12
CA ILE A 310 5.36 -22.16 -4.49
C ILE A 310 4.25 -22.92 -5.21
N VAL A 311 4.59 -24.08 -5.78
CA VAL A 311 3.62 -25.00 -6.40
C VAL A 311 3.34 -26.18 -5.47
N PHE A 312 2.14 -26.75 -5.56
CA PHE A 312 1.67 -27.81 -4.66
C PHE A 312 1.26 -29.07 -5.44
N SER A 313 1.48 -30.25 -4.87
CA SER A 313 1.05 -31.54 -5.42
C SER A 313 0.67 -32.51 -4.31
N THR A 314 -0.10 -33.56 -4.65
CA THR A 314 -0.39 -34.67 -3.72
C THR A 314 0.79 -35.62 -3.55
N ASN A 315 1.75 -35.61 -4.49
CA ASN A 315 2.96 -36.41 -4.45
C ASN A 315 4.20 -35.52 -4.25
N PRO A 316 5.33 -36.06 -3.76
CA PRO A 316 6.60 -35.35 -3.77
C PRO A 316 6.95 -34.85 -5.19
N ILE A 317 7.53 -33.66 -5.27
CA ILE A 317 7.92 -33.03 -6.54
C ILE A 317 9.43 -33.21 -6.71
N GLU A 318 9.84 -34.04 -7.67
CA GLU A 318 11.25 -34.33 -7.94
C GLU A 318 11.83 -33.31 -8.93
N ILE A 319 12.83 -32.54 -8.49
CA ILE A 319 13.50 -31.53 -9.32
C ILE A 319 14.13 -32.16 -10.57
N LYS A 320 13.99 -31.51 -11.73
CA LYS A 320 14.35 -32.02 -13.08
C LYS A 320 13.52 -33.22 -13.59
N ALA A 321 12.54 -33.69 -12.81
CA ALA A 321 11.55 -34.71 -13.20
C ALA A 321 10.13 -34.19 -12.94
N GLU A 322 9.94 -32.87 -12.97
CA GLU A 322 8.71 -32.21 -12.54
C GLU A 322 7.58 -32.48 -13.56
N ASN A 323 6.42 -32.90 -13.06
CA ASN A 323 5.21 -33.04 -13.86
C ASN A 323 4.25 -31.88 -13.56
N GLU A 324 4.27 -30.84 -14.39
CA GLU A 324 3.38 -29.67 -14.23
C GLU A 324 1.89 -30.07 -14.18
N GLY A 325 1.49 -31.10 -14.93
CA GLY A 325 0.11 -31.62 -14.91
C GLY A 325 -0.30 -32.29 -13.59
N SER A 326 0.62 -32.47 -12.64
CA SER A 326 0.35 -32.94 -11.27
C SER A 326 0.15 -31.81 -10.26
N PHE A 327 0.40 -30.56 -10.64
CA PHE A 327 0.24 -29.42 -9.73
C PHE A 327 -1.24 -29.13 -9.48
N LYS A 328 -1.59 -28.86 -8.22
CA LYS A 328 -2.96 -28.60 -7.76
C LYS A 328 -3.03 -27.31 -6.95
N THR A 329 -4.16 -26.62 -7.06
CA THR A 329 -4.52 -25.46 -6.23
C THR A 329 -5.72 -25.75 -5.32
N SER A 330 -6.18 -27.01 -5.27
CA SER A 330 -7.31 -27.45 -4.44
C SER A 330 -7.06 -28.87 -3.91
N PHE A 331 -7.29 -29.06 -2.61
CA PHE A 331 -7.05 -30.31 -1.88
C PHE A 331 -8.19 -30.61 -0.91
N SER A 332 -8.48 -31.89 -0.64
CA SER A 332 -9.29 -32.28 0.53
C SER A 332 -8.42 -32.40 1.78
N ASN A 333 -9.04 -32.31 2.96
CA ASN A 333 -8.43 -32.62 4.26
C ASN A 333 -7.83 -34.05 4.36
N THR A 334 -8.23 -34.98 3.49
CA THR A 334 -7.71 -36.34 3.38
C THR A 334 -6.53 -36.48 2.40
N GLU A 335 -6.26 -35.50 1.56
CA GLU A 335 -5.10 -35.54 0.65
C GLU A 335 -3.80 -35.19 1.39
N THR A 336 -2.68 -35.53 0.76
CA THR A 336 -1.36 -35.02 1.12
C THR A 336 -1.09 -33.71 0.37
N VAL A 337 -0.26 -32.84 0.96
CA VAL A 337 0.18 -31.59 0.33
C VAL A 337 1.70 -31.49 0.47
N TYR A 338 2.38 -31.72 -0.65
CA TYR A 338 3.80 -31.41 -0.85
C TYR A 338 3.90 -30.10 -1.60
N ALA A 339 4.91 -29.30 -1.28
CA ALA A 339 5.20 -28.05 -1.97
C ALA A 339 6.63 -28.05 -2.53
N MET A 340 6.81 -27.43 -3.70
CA MET A 340 8.11 -27.08 -4.25
C MET A 340 8.19 -25.56 -4.33
N VAL A 341 9.19 -25.01 -3.66
CA VAL A 341 9.50 -23.58 -3.65
C VAL A 341 10.57 -23.36 -4.71
N TYR A 342 10.26 -22.61 -5.77
CA TYR A 342 11.23 -22.22 -6.79
C TYR A 342 11.71 -20.80 -6.51
N LEU A 343 13.03 -20.60 -6.47
CA LEU A 343 13.64 -19.38 -5.97
C LEU A 343 14.47 -18.70 -7.06
N LYS A 344 14.49 -17.37 -7.04
CA LYS A 344 15.32 -16.58 -7.96
C LYS A 344 16.79 -16.55 -7.56
N ASN A 345 17.10 -16.99 -6.34
CA ASN A 345 18.43 -17.05 -5.74
C ASN A 345 18.61 -18.36 -4.98
N ASN A 346 19.86 -18.70 -4.67
CA ASN A 346 20.16 -19.89 -3.88
C ASN A 346 19.81 -19.71 -2.39
N LEU A 347 19.60 -20.81 -1.69
CA LEU A 347 19.24 -20.82 -0.27
C LEU A 347 20.28 -20.13 0.62
N SER A 348 21.57 -20.14 0.26
CA SER A 348 22.60 -19.40 1.00
C SER A 348 22.41 -17.88 0.96
N ALA A 349 21.98 -17.33 -0.18
CA ALA A 349 21.71 -15.90 -0.32
C ALA A 349 20.46 -15.48 0.45
N ILE A 350 19.42 -16.33 0.43
CA ILE A 350 18.13 -16.10 1.10
C ILE A 350 18.23 -16.26 2.63
N GLN A 351 19.05 -17.20 3.09
CA GLN A 351 19.27 -17.42 4.53
C GLN A 351 20.12 -16.31 5.16
N GLY A 352 21.00 -15.68 4.38
CA GLY A 352 21.95 -14.69 4.86
C GLY A 352 22.74 -15.18 6.08
N ALA A 353 22.69 -14.42 7.16
CA ALA A 353 23.24 -14.82 8.46
C ALA A 353 22.19 -15.46 9.39
N GLY A 354 20.90 -15.20 9.13
CA GLY A 354 19.78 -15.58 9.96
C GLY A 354 19.19 -16.96 9.63
N TYR A 355 17.89 -16.97 9.37
CA TYR A 355 17.07 -18.16 9.16
C TYR A 355 16.15 -17.93 7.98
N ILE A 356 15.87 -19.00 7.25
CA ILE A 356 14.78 -19.04 6.28
C ILE A 356 13.48 -19.21 7.07
N THR A 357 12.43 -18.47 6.69
CA THR A 357 11.13 -18.55 7.35
C THR A 357 10.07 -19.11 6.41
N THR A 358 9.38 -20.18 6.81
CA THR A 358 8.14 -20.61 6.17
C THR A 358 6.95 -20.16 7.02
N ARG A 359 6.04 -19.38 6.43
CA ARG A 359 4.85 -18.82 7.10
C ARG A 359 3.57 -19.32 6.43
N ILE A 360 2.59 -19.74 7.23
CA ILE A 360 1.30 -20.24 6.75
C ILE A 360 0.18 -19.31 7.21
N PHE A 361 -0.67 -18.89 6.28
CA PHE A 361 -1.92 -18.19 6.53
C PHE A 361 -3.10 -19.08 6.16
N ALA A 362 -4.19 -18.97 6.92
CA ALA A 362 -5.51 -19.50 6.56
C ALA A 362 -6.52 -18.35 6.57
N ASN A 363 -7.24 -18.18 5.46
CA ASN A 363 -8.25 -17.13 5.28
C ASN A 363 -7.71 -15.73 5.66
N GLY A 364 -6.50 -15.40 5.20
CA GLY A 364 -5.79 -14.15 5.49
C GLY A 364 -5.13 -14.04 6.88
N ASN A 365 -5.34 -14.98 7.79
CA ASN A 365 -4.79 -14.95 9.15
C ASN A 365 -3.55 -15.84 9.26
N GLN A 366 -2.42 -15.33 9.79
CA GLN A 366 -1.24 -16.14 10.04
C GLN A 366 -1.54 -17.20 11.12
N ILE A 367 -1.43 -18.48 10.77
CA ILE A 367 -1.69 -19.62 11.67
C ILE A 367 -0.43 -20.38 12.09
N ALA A 368 0.65 -20.35 11.31
CA ALA A 368 1.92 -21.00 11.65
C ALA A 368 3.14 -20.24 11.13
N GLU A 369 4.29 -20.46 11.78
CA GLU A 369 5.60 -19.99 11.32
C GLU A 369 6.71 -20.99 11.74
N HIS A 370 7.65 -21.21 10.83
CA HIS A 370 8.83 -22.04 11.05
C HIS A 370 10.08 -21.35 10.51
N ASP A 371 10.93 -20.88 11.42
CA ASP A 371 12.32 -20.56 11.11
C ASP A 371 13.14 -21.85 11.03
N TRP A 372 14.01 -21.97 10.04
CA TRP A 372 14.94 -23.08 9.83
C TRP A 372 16.21 -22.63 9.10
N LYS A 373 17.19 -23.53 8.96
CA LYS A 373 18.42 -23.30 8.21
C LYS A 373 18.64 -24.39 7.18
N ALA A 374 18.98 -24.01 5.95
CA ALA A 374 19.45 -24.92 4.94
C ALA A 374 20.80 -25.52 5.35
N SER A 375 20.97 -26.82 5.09
CA SER A 375 22.24 -27.51 5.26
C SER A 375 23.31 -26.98 4.29
N THR A 376 24.57 -27.30 4.55
CA THR A 376 25.69 -26.97 3.66
C THR A 376 25.50 -27.50 2.24
N GLU A 377 24.78 -28.61 2.07
CA GLU A 377 24.46 -29.16 0.75
C GLU A 377 23.31 -28.40 0.07
N GLU A 378 22.25 -28.07 0.80
CA GLU A 378 21.09 -27.35 0.28
C GLU A 378 21.39 -25.87 -0.03
N ASN A 379 22.35 -25.25 0.65
CA ASN A 379 22.73 -23.83 0.46
C ASN A 379 22.98 -23.43 -1.00
N LYS A 380 23.37 -24.36 -1.88
CA LYS A 380 23.59 -24.13 -3.33
C LYS A 380 22.30 -24.20 -4.17
N ASN A 381 21.23 -24.80 -3.63
CA ASN A 381 19.98 -25.02 -4.35
C ASN A 381 19.23 -23.70 -4.50
N THR A 382 18.64 -23.51 -5.67
CA THR A 382 17.68 -22.44 -6.01
C THR A 382 16.24 -22.89 -5.81
N TYR A 383 16.04 -23.99 -5.08
CA TYR A 383 14.74 -24.57 -4.79
C TYR A 383 14.75 -25.18 -3.39
N SER A 384 13.56 -25.39 -2.84
CA SER A 384 13.35 -26.13 -1.58
C SER A 384 12.10 -26.96 -1.74
N ASP A 385 12.19 -28.26 -1.43
CA ASP A 385 11.02 -29.01 -1.04
C ASP A 385 10.49 -28.45 0.29
N CYS A 386 9.17 -28.49 0.47
CA CYS A 386 8.52 -28.05 1.69
C CYS A 386 7.31 -28.94 1.98
N GLU A 387 7.35 -29.62 3.12
CA GLU A 387 6.29 -30.53 3.54
C GLU A 387 5.17 -29.74 4.26
N ILE A 388 4.01 -29.59 3.62
CA ILE A 388 2.86 -28.86 4.19
C ILE A 388 1.93 -29.82 4.96
N MET A 389 1.49 -30.90 4.30
CA MET A 389 0.74 -32.02 4.87
C MET A 389 1.24 -33.34 4.28
N PRO A 390 2.48 -33.77 4.57
CA PRO A 390 3.09 -34.99 4.04
C PRO A 390 2.48 -36.26 4.67
N VAL A 391 2.78 -37.44 4.11
CA VAL A 391 2.53 -38.71 4.81
C VAL A 391 3.34 -38.76 6.13
N PRO A 392 2.71 -39.02 7.29
CA PRO A 392 3.41 -39.01 8.59
C PRO A 392 4.65 -39.92 8.67
N THR A 393 4.59 -41.09 8.03
CA THR A 393 5.68 -42.09 8.06
C THR A 393 6.91 -41.72 7.23
N THR A 394 6.79 -40.77 6.28
CA THR A 394 7.91 -40.32 5.44
C THR A 394 8.43 -38.93 5.82
N SER A 395 7.78 -38.23 6.76
CA SER A 395 8.06 -36.81 7.01
C SER A 395 9.20 -36.57 7.99
N GLU A 396 10.22 -35.85 7.53
CA GLU A 396 11.42 -35.55 8.29
C GLU A 396 11.49 -34.10 8.80
N THR A 397 10.78 -33.15 8.16
CA THR A 397 10.95 -31.70 8.41
C THR A 397 10.17 -31.19 9.64
N PHE A 398 10.80 -30.44 10.55
CA PHE A 398 10.10 -29.93 11.76
C PHE A 398 8.86 -29.08 11.43
N GLY A 399 8.89 -28.37 10.30
CA GLY A 399 7.78 -27.60 9.73
C GLY A 399 6.48 -28.37 9.61
N ALA A 400 6.50 -29.57 9.01
CA ALA A 400 5.30 -30.38 8.81
C ALA A 400 4.50 -30.61 10.10
N LEU A 401 5.18 -30.86 11.24
CA LEU A 401 4.52 -31.05 12.54
C LEU A 401 3.85 -29.76 13.03
N LYS A 402 4.52 -28.61 12.89
CA LYS A 402 3.93 -27.30 13.22
C LYS A 402 2.73 -26.95 12.34
N PHE A 403 2.79 -27.31 11.05
CA PHE A 403 1.71 -27.02 10.11
C PHE A 403 0.51 -27.93 10.39
N TYR A 404 0.73 -29.24 10.62
CA TYR A 404 -0.32 -30.15 11.11
C TYR A 404 -0.95 -29.70 12.44
N GLU A 405 -0.16 -29.21 13.39
CA GLU A 405 -0.66 -28.64 14.66
C GLU A 405 -1.55 -27.42 14.42
N ALA A 406 -1.11 -26.48 13.57
CA ALA A 406 -1.88 -25.29 13.23
C ALA A 406 -3.15 -25.64 12.45
N PHE A 407 -3.08 -26.58 11.50
CA PHE A 407 -4.24 -26.97 10.71
C PHE A 407 -5.28 -27.70 11.55
N SER A 408 -4.87 -28.64 12.40
CA SER A 408 -5.79 -29.37 13.29
C SER A 408 -6.47 -28.48 14.34
N SER A 409 -5.80 -27.41 14.81
CA SER A 409 -6.30 -26.55 15.89
C SER A 409 -6.91 -25.20 15.47
N LYS A 410 -6.66 -24.71 14.24
CA LYS A 410 -7.04 -23.35 13.81
C LYS A 410 -7.88 -23.27 12.53
N LEU A 411 -8.00 -24.35 11.75
CA LEU A 411 -8.91 -24.36 10.60
C LEU A 411 -10.36 -24.55 11.04
N LEU A 412 -11.27 -23.93 10.30
CA LEU A 412 -12.70 -24.09 10.48
C LEU A 412 -13.24 -25.14 9.48
N PRO A 413 -14.35 -25.82 9.79
CA PRO A 413 -15.04 -26.65 8.81
C PRO A 413 -15.44 -25.88 7.56
N GLY A 414 -15.37 -26.54 6.41
CA GLY A 414 -15.60 -25.94 5.08
C GLY A 414 -14.32 -25.61 4.33
N SER A 415 -14.44 -24.80 3.29
CA SER A 415 -13.33 -24.40 2.40
C SER A 415 -12.44 -23.35 3.06
N ASN A 416 -11.13 -23.58 3.11
CA ASN A 416 -10.15 -22.64 3.64
C ASN A 416 -9.11 -22.28 2.57
N THR A 417 -8.86 -20.98 2.37
CA THR A 417 -7.76 -20.50 1.52
C THR A 417 -6.46 -20.52 2.31
N ILE A 418 -5.51 -21.35 1.89
CA ILE A 418 -4.20 -21.52 2.54
C ILE A 418 -3.12 -20.84 1.68
N LYS A 419 -2.49 -19.80 2.24
CA LYS A 419 -1.36 -19.11 1.61
C LYS A 419 -0.06 -19.48 2.33
N VAL A 420 0.92 -19.93 1.57
CA VAL A 420 2.27 -20.25 2.03
C VAL A 420 3.21 -19.14 1.55
N GLN A 421 4.01 -18.60 2.48
CA GLN A 421 5.08 -17.65 2.17
C GLN A 421 6.42 -18.20 2.62
N TYR A 422 7.43 -17.94 1.82
CA TYR A 422 8.84 -18.27 2.07
C TYR A 422 9.60 -16.95 2.13
N LEU A 423 10.32 -16.72 3.23
CA LEU A 423 10.94 -15.43 3.54
C LEU A 423 12.43 -15.56 3.85
N ASP A 424 13.18 -14.52 3.49
CA ASP A 424 14.60 -14.35 3.82
C ASP A 424 14.82 -13.96 5.30
N ASP A 425 16.09 -13.78 5.70
CA ASP A 425 16.43 -13.38 7.07
C ASP A 425 16.03 -11.94 7.43
N TYR A 426 15.74 -11.10 6.45
CA TYR A 426 15.13 -9.77 6.60
C TYR A 426 13.59 -9.80 6.60
N LYS A 427 12.98 -10.98 6.45
CA LYS A 427 11.53 -11.22 6.36
C LYS A 427 10.87 -10.59 5.11
N ASN A 428 11.61 -10.43 4.01
CA ASN A 428 11.04 -10.19 2.68
C ASN A 428 10.50 -11.50 2.10
N ILE A 429 9.41 -11.44 1.33
CA ILE A 429 8.84 -12.63 0.66
C ILE A 429 9.66 -12.92 -0.60
N VAL A 430 10.34 -14.06 -0.65
CA VAL A 430 11.14 -14.50 -1.81
C VAL A 430 10.40 -15.50 -2.70
N ALA A 431 9.41 -16.20 -2.14
CA ALA A 431 8.44 -17.00 -2.89
C ALA A 431 7.12 -17.12 -2.12
N GLU A 432 6.00 -17.22 -2.83
CA GLU A 432 4.70 -17.53 -2.24
C GLU A 432 3.80 -18.36 -3.16
N GLY A 433 2.80 -19.01 -2.58
CA GLY A 433 1.79 -19.77 -3.31
C GLY A 433 0.54 -19.96 -2.47
N GLU A 434 -0.59 -20.21 -3.15
CA GLU A 434 -1.90 -20.35 -2.50
C GLU A 434 -2.65 -21.58 -3.04
N PHE A 435 -3.36 -22.26 -2.14
CA PHE A 435 -4.26 -23.35 -2.47
C PHE A 435 -5.52 -23.33 -1.58
N THR A 436 -6.57 -24.01 -2.01
CA THR A 436 -7.79 -24.23 -1.23
C THR A 436 -7.72 -25.60 -0.55
N LEU A 437 -8.01 -25.65 0.75
CA LEU A 437 -8.16 -26.89 1.52
C LEU A 437 -9.61 -27.08 1.95
N ASP A 438 -10.26 -28.11 1.44
CA ASP A 438 -11.62 -28.47 1.82
C ASP A 438 -11.64 -29.30 3.11
N CYS A 439 -12.08 -28.65 4.19
CA CYS A 439 -12.36 -29.23 5.50
C CYS A 439 -13.88 -29.36 5.73
N SER A 440 -14.70 -29.49 4.70
CA SER A 440 -16.16 -29.68 4.81
C SER A 440 -16.54 -30.90 5.66
N ALA A 441 -15.71 -31.96 5.63
CA ALA A 441 -15.82 -33.14 6.49
C ALA A 441 -15.22 -32.96 7.91
N GLY A 442 -14.76 -31.76 8.27
CA GLY A 442 -14.08 -31.47 9.54
C GLY A 442 -12.55 -31.56 9.47
N THR A 443 -11.89 -31.63 10.62
CA THR A 443 -10.41 -31.66 10.75
C THR A 443 -9.89 -32.92 11.45
N ASP A 444 -10.72 -33.95 11.61
CA ASP A 444 -10.37 -35.17 12.35
C ASP A 444 -9.21 -35.96 11.71
N ASP A 445 -9.18 -36.10 10.38
CA ASP A 445 -8.08 -36.76 9.66
C ASP A 445 -6.75 -36.00 9.79
N ILE A 446 -6.81 -34.66 9.73
CA ILE A 446 -5.64 -33.78 9.96
C ILE A 446 -5.15 -33.95 11.40
N THR A 447 -6.07 -34.06 12.37
CA THR A 447 -5.78 -34.29 13.78
C THR A 447 -5.20 -35.69 14.04
N ALA A 448 -5.65 -36.70 13.31
CA ALA A 448 -5.10 -38.06 13.37
C ALA A 448 -3.66 -38.09 12.84
N ARG A 449 -3.41 -37.50 11.67
CA ARG A 449 -2.06 -37.39 11.07
C ARG A 449 -1.10 -36.55 11.92
N TYR A 450 -1.58 -35.46 12.53
CA TYR A 450 -0.80 -34.71 13.52
C TYR A 450 -0.32 -35.60 14.67
N LYS A 451 -1.22 -36.39 15.26
CA LYS A 451 -0.89 -37.31 16.37
C LYS A 451 0.08 -38.41 15.93
N GLU A 452 -0.12 -38.98 14.75
CA GLU A 452 0.77 -40.00 14.17
C GLU A 452 2.19 -39.44 13.94
N LEU A 453 2.30 -38.28 13.26
CA LEU A 453 3.58 -37.62 13.00
C LEU A 453 4.27 -37.19 14.30
N LYS A 454 3.50 -36.71 15.30
CA LYS A 454 4.00 -36.37 16.63
C LYS A 454 4.60 -37.61 17.31
N GLU A 455 3.89 -38.73 17.32
CA GLU A 455 4.35 -39.96 17.95
C GLU A 455 5.62 -40.51 17.29
N ILE A 456 5.66 -40.56 15.96
CA ILE A 456 6.84 -40.96 15.16
C ILE A 456 8.07 -40.09 15.48
N ARG A 457 7.86 -38.80 15.77
CA ARG A 457 8.95 -37.88 16.15
C ARG A 457 9.39 -38.04 17.60
N LEU A 458 8.45 -38.21 18.53
CA LEU A 458 8.75 -38.50 19.92
C LEU A 458 9.54 -39.81 20.08
N GLU A 459 9.39 -40.77 19.15
CA GLU A 459 10.24 -41.97 19.07
C GLU A 459 11.71 -41.69 18.73
N LYS A 460 12.01 -40.58 18.06
CA LYS A 460 13.37 -40.15 17.70
C LYS A 460 14.00 -39.25 18.77
N VAL A 461 13.21 -38.47 19.53
CA VAL A 461 13.73 -37.58 20.59
C VAL A 461 14.38 -38.37 21.73
N ARG A 462 15.60 -37.99 22.11
CA ARG A 462 16.40 -38.55 23.22
C ARG A 462 16.93 -37.41 24.07
N MET A 463 17.35 -37.73 25.31
CA MET A 463 18.25 -36.82 26.03
C MET A 463 19.52 -36.60 25.18
N PRO A 464 20.05 -35.36 25.09
CA PRO A 464 21.30 -35.13 24.38
C PRO A 464 22.44 -35.88 25.05
N GLN A 465 23.46 -36.25 24.27
CA GLN A 465 24.63 -36.92 24.81
C GLN A 465 25.35 -36.04 25.83
N ALA A 466 25.72 -36.62 26.97
CA ALA A 466 26.51 -35.97 28.00
C ALA A 466 27.88 -35.56 27.45
N LYS A 467 28.22 -34.26 27.53
CA LYS A 467 29.59 -33.78 27.29
C LYS A 467 30.51 -34.05 28.47
N ILE A 468 29.95 -33.99 29.67
CA ILE A 468 30.60 -34.34 30.94
C ILE A 468 29.65 -35.29 31.68
N SER A 469 30.17 -36.42 32.15
CA SER A 469 29.42 -37.35 33.00
C SER A 469 29.86 -37.14 34.45
N ASP A 470 29.06 -36.37 35.21
CA ASP A 470 29.24 -36.16 36.65
C ASP A 470 27.89 -36.40 37.37
N PRO A 471 27.62 -37.64 37.81
CA PRO A 471 26.35 -37.99 38.45
C PRO A 471 26.06 -37.21 39.74
N ALA A 472 27.10 -36.72 40.44
CA ALA A 472 26.92 -35.93 41.65
C ALA A 472 26.47 -34.51 41.32
N LEU A 473 27.06 -33.89 40.29
CA LEU A 473 26.64 -32.61 39.77
C LEU A 473 25.24 -32.68 39.14
N GLU A 474 24.95 -33.71 38.33
CA GLU A 474 23.63 -33.94 37.73
C GLU A 474 22.54 -34.11 38.80
N ALA A 475 22.78 -34.91 39.85
CA ALA A 475 21.86 -35.03 40.97
C ALA A 475 21.67 -33.69 41.72
N SER A 476 22.72 -32.87 41.84
CA SER A 476 22.62 -31.53 42.43
C SER A 476 21.80 -30.56 41.57
N MET A 477 21.84 -30.70 40.23
CA MET A 477 21.01 -29.92 39.30
C MET A 477 19.54 -30.28 39.45
N VAL A 478 19.18 -31.58 39.45
CA VAL A 478 17.80 -32.05 39.70
C VAL A 478 17.29 -31.53 41.05
N LYS A 479 18.11 -31.57 42.11
CA LYS A 479 17.76 -31.02 43.43
C LYS A 479 17.57 -29.50 43.42
N ALA A 480 18.39 -28.77 42.66
CA ALA A 480 18.29 -27.32 42.52
C ALA A 480 16.99 -26.89 41.81
N ILE A 481 16.48 -27.70 40.88
CA ILE A 481 15.18 -27.53 40.24
C ILE A 481 14.03 -27.86 41.21
N ALA A 482 14.10 -28.97 41.94
CA ALA A 482 13.05 -29.33 42.91
C ALA A 482 12.82 -28.21 43.96
N ALA A 483 13.88 -27.47 44.33
CA ALA A 483 13.80 -26.32 45.22
C ALA A 483 13.08 -25.08 44.62
N GLN A 484 12.78 -25.06 43.32
CA GLN A 484 12.03 -23.96 42.67
C GLN A 484 10.51 -24.12 42.79
N ASN A 485 10.00 -25.24 43.32
CA ASN A 485 8.56 -25.55 43.42
C ASN A 485 7.82 -25.47 42.07
N TRP A 486 8.44 -25.94 40.99
CA TRP A 486 7.78 -26.08 39.69
C TRP A 486 6.72 -27.20 39.77
N PRO A 487 5.60 -27.12 39.02
CA PRO A 487 4.58 -28.16 39.01
C PRO A 487 5.06 -29.46 38.36
N GLU A 488 6.07 -29.41 37.49
CA GLU A 488 6.70 -30.58 36.88
C GLU A 488 7.79 -31.20 37.77
N THR A 489 7.84 -32.53 37.80
CA THR A 489 8.87 -33.29 38.53
C THR A 489 10.12 -33.46 37.65
N ALA A 490 11.26 -32.91 38.06
CA ALA A 490 12.54 -33.18 37.39
C ALA A 490 12.99 -34.64 37.58
N LEU A 491 13.36 -35.31 36.48
CA LEU A 491 13.65 -36.75 36.40
C LEU A 491 15.14 -37.09 36.24
N ARG A 492 15.84 -36.34 35.37
CA ARG A 492 17.25 -36.58 34.98
C ARG A 492 17.83 -35.26 34.48
N ALA A 493 19.07 -34.95 34.87
CA ALA A 493 19.88 -33.92 34.23
C ALA A 493 21.00 -34.59 33.42
N VAL A 494 21.43 -33.96 32.34
CA VAL A 494 22.59 -34.35 31.53
C VAL A 494 23.38 -33.10 31.17
N ILE A 495 24.69 -33.07 31.46
CA ILE A 495 25.52 -31.89 31.23
C ILE A 495 25.85 -31.76 29.74
N THR A 496 25.45 -30.63 29.14
CA THR A 496 25.61 -30.32 27.70
C THR A 496 26.70 -29.28 27.44
N GLY A 497 27.19 -28.59 28.46
CA GLY A 497 28.36 -27.70 28.36
C GLY A 497 29.69 -28.45 28.43
N ASP A 498 30.70 -27.94 27.73
CA ASP A 498 32.07 -28.48 27.71
C ASP A 498 32.87 -28.18 29.00
N GLY A 499 32.30 -27.36 29.90
CA GLY A 499 32.93 -26.93 31.13
C GLY A 499 32.21 -25.77 31.80
N TRP A 500 32.73 -25.34 32.95
CA TRP A 500 32.20 -24.20 33.69
C TRP A 500 32.63 -22.86 33.08
N ILE A 501 31.68 -22.01 32.70
CA ILE A 501 31.93 -20.62 32.30
C ILE A 501 32.05 -19.77 33.55
N THR A 502 33.18 -19.08 33.74
CA THR A 502 33.40 -18.22 34.92
C THR A 502 32.99 -16.80 34.62
N HIS A 503 32.00 -16.29 35.37
CA HIS A 503 31.52 -14.91 35.26
C HIS A 503 32.23 -14.01 36.27
N ARG A 504 32.74 -12.87 35.80
CA ARG A 504 33.50 -11.90 36.59
C ARG A 504 32.82 -10.54 36.59
N GLY A 505 33.00 -9.79 37.69
CA GLY A 505 32.59 -8.40 37.77
C GLY A 505 33.56 -7.47 37.05
N ILE A 506 33.23 -6.17 37.06
CA ILE A 506 33.99 -5.13 36.34
C ILE A 506 35.41 -4.92 36.90
N LEU A 507 35.67 -5.33 38.15
CA LEU A 507 36.99 -5.27 38.78
C LEU A 507 37.74 -6.61 38.66
N GLY A 508 37.21 -7.58 37.90
CA GLY A 508 37.81 -8.89 37.65
C GLY A 508 37.56 -9.93 38.75
N GLU A 509 36.82 -9.57 39.81
CA GLU A 509 36.40 -10.47 40.88
C GLU A 509 35.50 -11.60 40.34
N ILE A 510 35.67 -12.83 40.85
CA ILE A 510 34.82 -13.96 40.44
C ILE A 510 33.48 -13.84 41.16
N LEU A 511 32.39 -13.78 40.41
CA LEU A 511 31.03 -13.69 40.95
C LEU A 511 30.39 -15.08 41.08
N PHE A 512 30.40 -15.84 39.99
CA PHE A 512 29.86 -17.19 39.92
C PHE A 512 30.45 -17.94 38.73
N ARG A 513 30.14 -19.24 38.65
CA ARG A 513 30.34 -20.05 37.45
C ARG A 513 29.04 -20.66 36.98
N GLU A 514 28.89 -20.84 35.67
CA GLU A 514 27.71 -21.36 34.99
C GLU A 514 28.01 -22.65 34.21
N MET A 515 27.06 -23.57 34.18
CA MET A 515 27.11 -24.84 33.43
C MET A 515 25.77 -25.05 32.70
N TYR A 516 25.83 -25.46 31.44
CA TYR A 516 24.66 -25.82 30.65
C TYR A 516 24.32 -27.31 30.79
N ALA A 517 23.03 -27.61 30.90
CA ALA A 517 22.50 -28.97 30.98
C ALA A 517 21.14 -29.08 30.30
N ALA A 518 20.79 -30.27 29.84
CA ALA A 518 19.43 -30.63 29.51
C ALA A 518 18.80 -31.36 30.70
N VAL A 519 17.57 -31.02 31.06
CA VAL A 519 16.86 -31.62 32.19
C VAL A 519 15.52 -32.17 31.70
N ALA A 520 15.30 -33.46 31.91
CA ALA A 520 14.00 -34.09 31.70
C ALA A 520 13.08 -33.85 32.88
N PHE A 521 11.81 -33.57 32.59
CA PHE A 521 10.73 -33.36 33.53
C PHE A 521 9.55 -34.25 33.19
N LYS A 522 8.74 -34.58 34.20
CA LYS A 522 7.40 -35.16 34.06
C LYS A 522 6.34 -34.14 34.51
N THR A 523 5.38 -33.86 33.65
CA THR A 523 4.24 -32.99 33.95
C THR A 523 3.25 -33.68 34.91
N PRO A 524 2.36 -32.93 35.59
CA PRO A 524 1.26 -33.52 36.35
C PRO A 524 0.37 -34.46 35.52
N GLU A 525 0.21 -34.19 34.23
CA GLU A 525 -0.55 -34.98 33.26
C GLU A 525 0.21 -36.25 32.81
N GLY A 526 1.47 -36.40 33.23
CA GLY A 526 2.29 -37.58 33.00
C GLY A 526 3.10 -37.60 31.71
N THR A 527 3.02 -36.54 30.89
CA THR A 527 3.89 -36.34 29.72
C THR A 527 5.30 -35.94 30.16
N CYS A 528 6.31 -36.19 29.32
CA CYS A 528 7.69 -35.79 29.61
C CYS A 528 8.19 -34.72 28.64
N LYS A 529 9.03 -33.82 29.16
CA LYS A 529 9.65 -32.71 28.41
C LYS A 529 11.12 -32.59 28.78
N ILE A 530 11.96 -32.23 27.82
CA ILE A 530 13.32 -31.75 28.05
C ILE A 530 13.27 -30.22 28.09
N PHE A 531 13.93 -29.62 29.07
CA PHE A 531 14.28 -28.20 29.05
C PHE A 531 15.79 -28.06 28.97
N TYR A 532 16.26 -27.17 28.10
CA TYR A 532 17.67 -26.75 28.08
C TYR A 532 17.83 -25.63 29.11
N MET A 533 18.72 -25.80 30.07
CA MET A 533 18.82 -24.96 31.25
C MET A 533 20.28 -24.59 31.53
N SER A 534 20.48 -23.51 32.29
CA SER A 534 21.77 -23.25 32.91
C SER A 534 21.67 -23.21 34.43
N PHE A 535 22.74 -23.70 35.05
CA PHE A 535 22.92 -23.83 36.49
C PHE A 535 24.14 -23.05 36.91
N LYS A 536 24.07 -22.38 38.07
CA LYS A 536 25.19 -21.61 38.60
C LYS A 536 25.64 -22.07 39.97
N GLN A 537 26.89 -21.74 40.29
CA GLN A 537 27.45 -21.82 41.63
C GLN A 537 28.10 -20.46 41.95
N ASP A 538 27.53 -19.74 42.92
CA ASP A 538 28.06 -18.44 43.36
C ASP A 538 29.42 -18.63 44.07
N TYR A 539 30.36 -17.71 43.87
CA TYR A 539 31.68 -17.75 44.49
C TYR A 539 31.72 -16.87 45.75
N ASN A 540 32.22 -17.40 46.87
CA ASN A 540 32.21 -16.70 48.16
C ASN A 540 33.54 -16.00 48.51
N GLY A 541 34.48 -15.90 47.57
CA GLY A 541 35.85 -15.43 47.79
C GLY A 541 36.89 -16.55 47.89
N SER A 542 36.48 -17.76 48.30
CA SER A 542 37.39 -18.92 48.46
C SER A 542 36.93 -20.19 47.74
N THR A 543 35.62 -20.42 47.67
CA THR A 543 35.02 -21.64 47.09
C THR A 543 33.73 -21.31 46.33
N TYR A 544 33.38 -22.20 45.40
CA TYR A 544 32.06 -22.20 44.76
C TYR A 544 31.03 -22.87 45.67
N GLY A 545 29.86 -22.25 45.80
CA GLY A 545 28.76 -22.73 46.62
C GLY A 545 27.94 -23.84 45.97
N ILE A 546 26.76 -24.11 46.56
CA ILE A 546 25.82 -25.10 46.03
C ILE A 546 25.34 -24.75 44.62
N THR A 547 25.04 -25.78 43.82
CA THR A 547 24.35 -25.64 42.53
C THR A 547 22.98 -25.02 42.71
N LYS A 548 22.68 -24.00 41.91
CA LYS A 548 21.39 -23.31 41.84
C LYS A 548 20.89 -23.29 40.40
N TYR A 549 19.58 -23.29 40.22
CA TYR A 549 18.96 -22.87 38.97
C TYR A 549 19.44 -21.45 38.60
N TYR A 550 19.67 -21.18 37.32
CA TYR A 550 20.03 -19.84 36.82
C TYR A 550 19.12 -19.38 35.69
N SER A 551 19.01 -20.15 34.61
CA SER A 551 18.15 -19.80 33.46
C SER A 551 17.52 -21.03 32.79
N VAL A 552 16.45 -20.80 32.04
CA VAL A 552 15.77 -21.78 31.20
C VAL A 552 15.70 -21.24 29.77
N GLY A 553 16.02 -22.10 28.81
CA GLY A 553 15.93 -21.83 27.37
C GLY A 553 14.79 -22.62 26.73
N GLY A 554 15.04 -23.19 25.55
CA GLY A 554 14.05 -23.97 24.81
C GLY A 554 13.62 -25.26 25.53
N SER A 555 12.50 -25.82 25.07
CA SER A 555 11.97 -27.10 25.55
C SER A 555 11.39 -27.93 24.40
N GLU A 556 11.49 -29.25 24.49
CA GLU A 556 10.84 -30.20 23.59
C GLU A 556 10.15 -31.32 24.36
N GLU A 557 9.12 -31.94 23.77
CA GLU A 557 8.50 -33.14 24.34
C GLU A 557 9.34 -34.40 24.05
N ILE A 558 9.33 -35.35 24.97
CA ILE A 558 10.04 -36.63 24.86
C ILE A 558 9.17 -37.75 25.43
N LYS A 559 9.16 -38.96 24.82
CA LYS A 559 8.52 -40.12 25.48
C LYS A 559 9.23 -40.38 26.82
N CYS A 560 8.51 -40.56 27.92
CA CYS A 560 9.13 -40.75 29.24
C CYS A 560 10.13 -41.93 29.30
N GLU A 561 9.91 -42.97 28.50
CA GLU A 561 10.84 -44.10 28.34
C GLU A 561 12.18 -43.72 27.66
N ASN A 562 12.23 -42.64 26.87
CA ASN A 562 13.43 -42.15 26.20
C ASN A 562 14.30 -41.27 27.13
N VAL A 563 13.82 -40.93 28.33
CA VAL A 563 14.57 -40.13 29.33
C VAL A 563 15.81 -40.87 29.83
N TYR A 564 15.80 -42.21 29.85
CA TYR A 564 16.89 -43.06 30.36
C TYR A 564 17.54 -43.95 29.30
N LYS A 565 17.17 -43.76 28.02
CA LYS A 565 17.94 -44.23 26.87
C LYS A 565 19.13 -43.27 26.61
#